data_AF-A0A8J7PZQ5-F1
#
_entry.id   AF-A0A8J7PZQ5-F1
#
_cell.length_a   1.000
_cell.length_b   1.000
_cell.length_c   1.000
_cell.angle_alpha   90.00
_cell.angle_beta   90.00
_cell.angle_gamma   90.00
#
_symmetry.space_group_name_H-M   'P 1'
#
loop_
_entity.id
_entity.type
_entity.pdbx_description
1 polymer ?
#
loop_
_entity_poly.entity_id
_entity_poly.type
_entity_poly.pdbx_seq_one_letter_code
_entity_poly.pdbx_strand_id
1 'polypeptide(L)'
;MERSAMLRSHRRRTAIVAAAAAVIGGAITAVLPGTATATIGPLPNVENFEGNVSITNGNPGIFAFGADSAHTPTLSVVAAPNVAGEGADNHALDMPYNVTGYGGFTQDLATPQDWSNYGGFSFWVKGTGSGQRIEYEIKDGGADGEHSELWQDFFTDSSTSWRQIQTPFSDFVRRSDYQPGGAPNDGNLDLVSMWGYAINVPANSQGDLTFDDFAVYGTAAPKPPKVAASSGTYLVNAGDTAHVPVTLTTSDGNPSTADASVAWQLADGTAQAGTDYTADSGTLDFPAGTASGASKTIDVHTLANSTPAEAKTLTVKLTPTGATLTGGSPQVVINAHGLPYLNSSLPIAQRVDDLMSRMTLADKVGQMTQAERAAVGNGGDITTYRLGSILSGGGSVPTPNTPSAWADMIDGYQRQALSTPLQIPMIYGIDSVHGDNNLAGATLFPHNVGMGATHDPSLTYQEGKIAATETRATGIPWAFSPCVCVTRDDRWGRAYESYSEDPALVQKMETVINGLQGDNHLDRNTSVLATAKHFLGDGGTKYGTGSSGYPIDQGITYVTA
;
A
#
# COMPACT_ATOMS: atom_id res chain seq x y z
N MET A 1 68.92 -5.40 33.91
CA MET A 1 67.75 -5.53 34.79
C MET A 1 66.66 -6.17 33.95
N GLU A 2 66.79 -7.46 33.66
CA GLU A 2 66.06 -8.57 34.34
C GLU A 2 64.55 -8.51 34.03
N ARG A 3 64.04 -9.29 33.07
CA ARG A 3 63.80 -10.76 33.00
C ARG A 3 62.34 -11.13 33.29
N SER A 4 61.77 -11.85 32.32
CA SER A 4 60.82 -12.97 32.43
C SER A 4 59.36 -12.67 32.83
N ALA A 5 58.36 -12.93 31.97
CA ALA A 5 57.88 -14.23 31.47
C ALA A 5 57.39 -15.17 32.58
N MET A 6 56.07 -15.39 32.67
CA MET A 6 55.53 -16.68 33.08
C MET A 6 54.17 -16.97 32.43
N LEU A 7 54.19 -18.06 31.66
CA LEU A 7 53.09 -18.78 31.02
C LEU A 7 52.72 -19.98 31.91
N ARG A 8 51.51 -20.51 31.71
CA ARG A 8 50.95 -21.82 32.16
C ARG A 8 50.37 -21.84 33.59
N SER A 9 49.32 -22.60 33.92
CA SER A 9 48.34 -23.41 33.18
C SER A 9 47.35 -23.98 34.20
N HIS A 10 46.10 -24.23 33.76
CA HIS A 10 45.29 -25.42 34.11
C HIS A 10 44.86 -25.67 35.57
N ARG A 11 43.55 -25.55 35.86
CA ARG A 11 42.56 -26.67 35.90
C ARG A 11 41.27 -26.28 36.62
N ARG A 12 40.15 -26.52 35.93
CA ARG A 12 38.83 -27.00 36.39
C ARG A 12 38.57 -27.05 37.91
N ARG A 13 37.51 -26.37 38.35
CA ARG A 13 36.52 -26.92 39.28
C ARG A 13 35.10 -26.48 38.92
N THR A 14 34.28 -27.50 38.72
CA THR A 14 32.84 -27.59 38.53
C THR A 14 32.08 -27.31 39.83
N ALA A 15 30.96 -26.58 39.77
CA ALA A 15 29.74 -26.76 40.59
C ALA A 15 28.68 -25.76 40.07
N ILE A 16 27.70 -26.21 39.29
CA ILE A 16 26.35 -26.63 39.72
C ILE A 16 25.47 -25.42 40.12
N VAL A 17 24.60 -25.03 39.20
CA VAL A 17 23.21 -24.64 39.51
C VAL A 17 22.33 -25.38 38.51
N ALA A 18 21.53 -26.31 39.02
CA ALA A 18 20.51 -27.05 38.31
C ALA A 18 19.21 -26.99 39.14
N ALA A 19 18.09 -26.80 38.43
CA ALA A 19 16.68 -27.04 38.76
C ALA A 19 15.86 -25.82 38.32
N ALA A 20 14.85 -25.91 37.45
CA ALA A 20 13.89 -27.00 37.32
C ALA A 20 13.50 -27.29 35.87
N ALA A 21 13.61 -28.56 35.49
CA ALA A 21 12.85 -29.19 34.43
C ALA A 21 12.39 -30.56 34.97
N ALA A 22 11.08 -30.77 35.08
CA ALA A 22 10.43 -32.05 35.31
C ALA A 22 9.13 -32.03 34.49
N VAL A 23 9.15 -32.66 33.31
CA VAL A 23 8.64 -34.02 33.02
C VAL A 23 7.15 -34.18 33.35
N ILE A 24 6.32 -34.18 32.30
CA ILE A 24 5.25 -35.16 32.14
C ILE A 24 5.35 -35.69 30.71
N GLY A 25 5.86 -36.92 30.58
CA GLY A 25 5.68 -37.73 29.40
C GLY A 25 4.36 -38.50 29.53
N GLY A 26 3.45 -38.25 28.59
CA GLY A 26 2.24 -39.03 28.38
C GLY A 26 2.12 -39.33 26.89
N ALA A 27 2.05 -40.62 26.54
CA ALA A 27 1.96 -41.12 25.18
C ALA A 27 0.76 -40.51 24.44
N ILE A 28 1.01 -39.79 23.34
CA ILE A 28 -0.04 -39.40 22.39
C ILE A 28 -0.04 -40.43 21.27
N THR A 29 -1.05 -41.29 21.31
CA THR A 29 -1.46 -42.14 20.19
C THR A 29 -1.88 -41.24 19.04
N ALA A 30 -1.32 -41.47 17.86
CA ALA A 30 -1.74 -40.80 16.64
C ALA A 30 -3.22 -41.09 16.34
N VAL A 31 -4.06 -40.08 16.53
CA VAL A 31 -5.39 -40.02 15.94
C VAL A 31 -5.28 -39.06 14.77
N LEU A 32 -5.40 -39.62 13.56
CA LEU A 32 -5.59 -38.84 12.34
C LEU A 32 -6.82 -37.94 12.56
N PRO A 33 -6.75 -36.61 12.34
CA PRO A 33 -7.97 -35.84 12.22
C PRO A 33 -8.66 -36.33 10.95
N GLY A 34 -9.78 -37.02 11.15
CA GLY A 34 -10.74 -37.25 10.09
C GLY A 34 -11.15 -35.92 9.48
N THR A 35 -11.52 -35.96 8.20
CA THR A 35 -12.09 -34.85 7.44
C THR A 35 -13.13 -34.10 8.27
N ALA A 36 -12.71 -33.00 8.87
CA ALA A 36 -13.64 -32.01 9.39
C ALA A 36 -14.19 -31.29 8.16
N THR A 37 -15.35 -31.72 7.68
CA THR A 37 -16.26 -30.82 6.98
C THR A 37 -16.42 -29.60 7.88
N ALA A 38 -15.97 -28.44 7.42
CA ALA A 38 -16.26 -27.18 8.08
C ALA A 38 -17.78 -27.07 8.19
N THR A 39 -18.28 -27.27 9.41
CA THR A 39 -19.66 -26.93 9.74
C THR A 39 -19.75 -25.43 9.58
N ILE A 40 -20.50 -24.97 8.58
CA ILE A 40 -20.92 -23.57 8.45
C ILE A 40 -21.50 -23.18 9.82
N GLY A 41 -20.82 -22.30 10.53
CA GLY A 41 -21.37 -21.69 11.74
C GLY A 41 -22.66 -20.93 11.39
N PRO A 42 -23.57 -20.70 12.35
CA PRO A 42 -24.73 -19.85 12.10
C PRO A 42 -24.26 -18.48 11.59
N LEU A 43 -24.91 -18.00 10.54
CA LEU A 43 -24.60 -16.75 9.80
C LEU A 43 -24.32 -15.60 10.79
N PRO A 44 -23.32 -14.72 10.54
CA PRO A 44 -23.23 -13.48 11.30
C PRO A 44 -24.42 -12.60 10.89
N ASN A 45 -25.43 -12.52 11.75
CA ASN A 45 -26.38 -11.42 11.71
C ASN A 45 -25.56 -10.14 11.85
N VAL A 46 -25.67 -9.23 10.89
CA VAL A 46 -25.00 -7.92 10.94
C VAL A 46 -25.62 -7.11 12.07
N GLU A 47 -26.95 -7.12 12.15
CA GLU A 47 -27.74 -6.62 13.26
C GLU A 47 -29.12 -7.26 13.24
N ASN A 48 -29.55 -7.80 14.38
CA ASN A 48 -30.86 -8.43 14.54
C ASN A 48 -31.75 -7.70 15.53
N PHE A 49 -31.29 -6.56 16.08
CA PHE A 49 -32.00 -5.73 17.04
C PHE A 49 -32.44 -6.44 18.34
N GLU A 50 -31.88 -7.62 18.61
CA GLU A 50 -32.16 -8.39 19.81
C GLU A 50 -31.16 -8.07 20.93
N GLY A 51 -31.68 -7.61 22.06
CA GLY A 51 -30.88 -7.26 23.24
C GLY A 51 -30.60 -5.76 23.37
N ASN A 52 -29.43 -5.39 23.90
CA ASN A 52 -29.08 -3.99 24.16
C ASN A 52 -28.57 -3.30 22.88
N VAL A 53 -29.49 -2.90 22.01
CA VAL A 53 -29.19 -2.08 20.82
C VAL A 53 -28.92 -0.65 21.25
N SER A 54 -27.72 -0.14 20.96
CA SER A 54 -27.35 1.25 21.23
C SER A 54 -27.53 2.11 20.00
N ILE A 55 -28.62 2.89 19.98
CA ILE A 55 -28.79 3.98 19.00
C ILE A 55 -27.85 5.12 19.44
N THR A 56 -26.96 5.52 18.54
CA THR A 56 -25.86 6.47 18.77
C THR A 56 -26.13 7.80 18.07
N ASN A 57 -25.18 8.73 18.17
CA ASN A 57 -25.24 10.04 17.49
C ASN A 57 -24.16 10.19 16.39
N GLY A 58 -23.54 9.10 15.95
CA GLY A 58 -22.51 9.12 14.90
C GLY A 58 -21.67 7.85 14.84
N ASN A 59 -20.77 7.79 13.86
CA ASN A 59 -19.88 6.66 13.59
C ASN A 59 -18.88 6.38 14.74
N PRO A 60 -18.70 5.11 15.18
CA PRO A 60 -19.45 3.92 14.79
C PRO A 60 -20.76 3.76 15.59
N GLY A 61 -21.76 3.16 14.96
CA GLY A 61 -23.05 2.84 15.59
C GLY A 61 -24.24 2.94 14.63
N ILE A 62 -25.44 2.79 15.19
CA ILE A 62 -26.71 2.98 14.47
C ILE A 62 -27.19 4.41 14.73
N PHE A 63 -27.37 5.22 13.70
CA PHE A 63 -27.83 6.60 13.84
C PHE A 63 -28.59 7.09 12.61
N ALA A 64 -29.50 8.05 12.83
CA ALA A 64 -30.25 8.68 11.75
C ALA A 64 -29.50 9.89 11.18
N PHE A 65 -29.72 10.15 9.90
CA PHE A 65 -29.22 11.34 9.20
C PHE A 65 -30.36 12.01 8.44
N GLY A 66 -30.22 13.31 8.19
CA GLY A 66 -31.23 14.12 7.52
C GLY A 66 -30.72 15.50 7.13
N ALA A 67 -31.46 16.19 6.27
CA ALA A 67 -31.14 17.54 5.81
C ALA A 67 -31.09 18.58 6.95
N ASP A 68 -31.92 18.39 7.98
CA ASP A 68 -31.94 19.20 9.19
C ASP A 68 -32.56 18.41 10.35
N SER A 69 -32.39 18.90 11.59
CA SER A 69 -32.84 18.20 12.79
C SER A 69 -34.35 17.96 12.88
N ALA A 70 -35.17 18.76 12.20
CA ALA A 70 -36.63 18.60 12.22
C ALA A 70 -37.10 17.54 11.21
N HIS A 71 -36.28 17.22 10.22
CA HIS A 71 -36.56 16.26 9.15
C HIS A 71 -35.61 15.05 9.15
N THR A 72 -34.83 14.86 10.22
CA THR A 72 -34.08 13.63 10.48
C THR A 72 -35.03 12.57 11.07
N PRO A 73 -35.07 11.34 10.53
CA PRO A 73 -35.88 10.27 11.09
C PRO A 73 -35.55 10.01 12.57
N THR A 74 -36.55 9.56 13.34
CA THR A 74 -36.32 9.12 14.72
C THR A 74 -36.24 7.61 14.74
N LEU A 75 -35.26 7.07 15.48
CA LEU A 75 -35.06 5.62 15.59
C LEU A 75 -35.47 5.14 16.97
N SER A 76 -36.17 4.00 17.02
CA SER A 76 -36.45 3.31 18.27
C SER A 76 -36.55 1.81 18.05
N VAL A 77 -36.11 1.03 19.04
CA VAL A 77 -36.33 -0.42 19.01
C VAL A 77 -37.68 -0.71 19.65
N VAL A 78 -38.55 -1.39 18.90
CA VAL A 78 -39.93 -1.69 19.27
C VAL A 78 -40.20 -3.19 19.25
N ALA A 79 -41.17 -3.65 20.04
CA ALA A 79 -41.62 -5.04 19.96
C ALA A 79 -42.26 -5.32 18.59
N ALA A 80 -41.78 -6.35 17.91
CA ALA A 80 -42.17 -6.72 16.55
C ALA A 80 -42.63 -8.19 16.49
N PRO A 81 -43.72 -8.56 17.18
CA PRO A 81 -44.25 -9.91 17.06
C PRO A 81 -44.72 -10.16 15.61
N ASN A 82 -44.53 -11.38 15.11
CA ASN A 82 -44.90 -11.86 13.78
C ASN A 82 -43.92 -11.58 12.62
N VAL A 83 -42.64 -11.36 12.88
CA VAL A 83 -41.60 -11.60 11.87
C VAL A 83 -41.52 -13.11 11.61
N ALA A 84 -41.46 -13.51 10.34
CA ALA A 84 -41.58 -14.93 9.99
C ALA A 84 -40.28 -15.67 10.35
N GLY A 85 -40.37 -16.63 11.28
CA GLY A 85 -39.20 -17.37 11.80
C GLY A 85 -38.83 -16.99 13.23
N GLU A 86 -39.33 -15.85 13.71
CA GLU A 86 -38.92 -15.27 14.99
C GLU A 86 -39.87 -15.59 16.14
N GLY A 87 -39.33 -15.48 17.36
CA GLY A 87 -40.04 -15.71 18.61
C GLY A 87 -41.07 -14.63 18.94
N ALA A 88 -41.90 -14.88 19.97
CA ALA A 88 -42.89 -13.90 20.42
C ALA A 88 -42.29 -12.63 21.05
N ASP A 89 -41.04 -12.71 21.51
CA ASP A 89 -40.30 -11.62 22.17
C ASP A 89 -39.38 -10.85 21.20
N ASN A 90 -39.66 -10.90 19.90
CA ASN A 90 -38.87 -10.26 18.84
C ASN A 90 -38.94 -8.73 18.87
N HIS A 91 -37.85 -8.06 18.53
CA HIS A 91 -37.70 -6.62 18.46
C HIS A 91 -37.17 -6.18 17.10
N ALA A 92 -37.58 -5.00 16.64
CA ALA A 92 -37.16 -4.46 15.35
C ALA A 92 -36.89 -2.97 15.46
N LEU A 93 -36.12 -2.42 14.52
CA LEU A 93 -35.85 -0.99 14.43
C LEU A 93 -37.00 -0.28 13.72
N ASP A 94 -37.70 0.57 14.44
CA ASP A 94 -38.75 1.45 13.92
C ASP A 94 -38.18 2.81 13.50
N MET A 95 -38.53 3.23 12.29
CA MET A 95 -38.09 4.49 11.68
C MET A 95 -39.28 5.23 11.05
N PRO A 96 -40.07 5.97 11.86
CA PRO A 96 -40.92 7.01 11.32
C PRO A 96 -40.07 8.13 10.72
N TYR A 97 -40.42 8.56 9.51
CA TYR A 97 -39.68 9.59 8.77
C TYR A 97 -40.62 10.64 8.17
N ASN A 98 -40.10 11.87 8.12
CA ASN A 98 -40.67 13.00 7.40
C ASN A 98 -39.51 13.84 6.85
N VAL A 99 -39.12 13.57 5.61
CA VAL A 99 -37.89 14.08 4.99
C VAL A 99 -38.22 15.07 3.88
N THR A 100 -37.55 16.22 3.88
CA THR A 100 -37.70 17.29 2.85
C THR A 100 -36.58 17.30 1.81
N GLY A 101 -35.42 16.73 2.13
CA GLY A 101 -34.24 16.68 1.27
C GLY A 101 -33.67 15.27 1.15
N TYR A 102 -32.68 14.95 1.96
CA TYR A 102 -32.16 13.59 2.14
C TYR A 102 -32.40 13.15 3.58
N GLY A 103 -32.49 11.85 3.82
CA GLY A 103 -32.60 11.31 5.15
C GLY A 103 -32.74 9.79 5.18
N GLY A 104 -32.56 9.23 6.37
CA GLY A 104 -32.52 7.80 6.56
C GLY A 104 -31.79 7.42 7.85
N PHE A 105 -31.28 6.20 7.89
CA PHE A 105 -30.39 5.75 8.95
C PHE A 105 -29.24 4.91 8.39
N THR A 106 -28.16 4.83 9.17
CA THR A 106 -27.01 4.00 8.87
C THR A 106 -26.67 3.14 10.08
N GLN A 107 -26.06 1.99 9.81
CA GLN A 107 -25.28 1.25 10.77
C GLN A 107 -23.83 1.20 10.31
N ASP A 108 -22.96 1.79 11.12
CA ASP A 108 -21.52 1.82 10.89
C ASP A 108 -20.83 0.92 11.90
N LEU A 109 -20.15 -0.11 11.41
CA LEU A 109 -19.47 -1.09 12.24
C LEU A 109 -18.19 -0.52 12.84
N ALA A 110 -17.92 -0.85 14.11
CA ALA A 110 -16.69 -0.43 14.78
C ALA A 110 -15.41 -1.08 14.20
N THR A 111 -15.57 -2.23 13.54
CA THR A 111 -14.51 -2.97 12.85
C THR A 111 -15.10 -3.58 11.57
N PRO A 112 -14.32 -3.66 10.48
CA PRO A 112 -14.84 -4.19 9.23
C PRO A 112 -15.09 -5.69 9.33
N GLN A 113 -16.03 -6.17 8.52
CA GLN A 113 -16.34 -7.59 8.37
C GLN A 113 -15.95 -8.10 6.98
N ASP A 114 -15.62 -9.40 6.89
CA ASP A 114 -15.42 -10.09 5.62
C ASP A 114 -16.71 -10.81 5.22
N TRP A 115 -17.38 -10.30 4.18
CA TRP A 115 -18.60 -10.86 3.60
C TRP A 115 -18.33 -11.66 2.31
N SER A 116 -17.07 -11.82 1.91
CA SER A 116 -16.70 -12.39 0.61
C SER A 116 -17.09 -13.86 0.41
N ASN A 117 -17.42 -14.56 1.49
CA ASN A 117 -17.90 -15.95 1.50
C ASN A 117 -19.42 -16.09 1.30
N TYR A 118 -20.18 -15.00 1.25
CA TYR A 118 -21.64 -15.02 1.16
C TYR A 118 -22.15 -14.59 -0.22
N GLY A 119 -23.36 -15.01 -0.55
CA GLY A 119 -23.96 -14.78 -1.87
C GLY A 119 -24.69 -13.43 -1.99
N GLY A 120 -25.13 -12.85 -0.88
CA GLY A 120 -25.85 -11.58 -0.87
C GLY A 120 -26.18 -11.05 0.51
N PHE A 121 -26.94 -9.96 0.52
CA PHE A 121 -27.38 -9.22 1.70
C PHE A 121 -28.91 -9.25 1.80
N SER A 122 -29.44 -9.37 3.02
CA SER A 122 -30.86 -9.47 3.27
C SER A 122 -31.29 -8.79 4.55
N PHE A 123 -32.56 -8.40 4.61
CA PHE A 123 -33.21 -7.87 5.80
C PHE A 123 -34.73 -8.03 5.69
N TRP A 124 -35.42 -8.05 6.82
CA TRP A 124 -36.88 -7.94 6.87
C TRP A 124 -37.29 -6.47 6.94
N VAL A 125 -38.37 -6.14 6.24
CA VAL A 125 -38.98 -4.83 6.29
C VAL A 125 -40.50 -4.93 6.34
N LYS A 126 -41.11 -4.08 7.15
CA LYS A 126 -42.54 -3.81 7.18
C LYS A 126 -42.75 -2.33 6.96
N GLY A 127 -43.48 -1.97 5.92
CA GLY A 127 -43.80 -0.59 5.63
C GLY A 127 -45.28 -0.29 5.76
N THR A 128 -45.72 0.75 5.05
CA THR A 128 -47.11 1.21 5.05
C THR A 128 -47.81 0.93 3.72
N GLY A 129 -47.10 0.36 2.73
CA GLY A 129 -47.61 0.20 1.38
C GLY A 129 -47.70 1.52 0.61
N SER A 130 -46.80 2.46 0.92
CA SER A 130 -46.80 3.82 0.35
C SER A 130 -46.51 3.87 -1.16
N GLY A 131 -45.97 2.80 -1.75
CA GLY A 131 -45.52 2.74 -3.12
C GLY A 131 -44.18 3.45 -3.37
N GLN A 132 -43.53 3.98 -2.33
CA GLN A 132 -42.26 4.69 -2.45
C GLN A 132 -41.10 3.73 -2.76
N ARG A 133 -40.12 4.21 -3.53
CA ARG A 133 -38.85 3.55 -3.77
C ARG A 133 -37.91 3.86 -2.60
N ILE A 134 -37.55 2.87 -1.81
CA ILE A 134 -36.61 3.01 -0.70
C ILE A 134 -35.27 2.46 -1.16
N GLU A 135 -34.22 3.25 -1.04
CA GLU A 135 -32.87 2.85 -1.41
C GLU A 135 -32.13 2.34 -0.19
N TYR A 136 -31.24 1.38 -0.38
CA TYR A 136 -30.37 0.88 0.66
C TYR A 136 -28.99 0.60 0.11
N GLU A 137 -28.01 0.72 0.98
CA GLU A 137 -26.61 0.74 0.61
C GLU A 137 -25.81 -0.21 1.49
N ILE A 138 -24.74 -0.77 0.93
CA ILE A 138 -23.67 -1.45 1.66
C ILE A 138 -22.36 -0.68 1.46
N LYS A 139 -21.48 -0.77 2.45
CA LYS A 139 -20.26 0.05 2.58
C LYS A 139 -19.01 -0.83 2.49
N ASP A 140 -18.21 -0.69 1.44
CA ASP A 140 -17.01 -1.53 1.20
C ASP A 140 -15.71 -0.71 1.12
N GLY A 141 -14.64 -1.26 1.70
CA GLY A 141 -13.31 -0.68 1.71
C GLY A 141 -13.16 0.58 2.57
N GLY A 142 -11.99 1.22 2.49
CA GLY A 142 -11.75 2.50 3.18
C GLY A 142 -11.40 2.35 4.66
N ALA A 143 -11.36 3.49 5.35
CA ALA A 143 -10.90 3.56 6.75
C ALA A 143 -11.99 3.24 7.79
N ASP A 144 -13.26 3.53 7.46
CA ASP A 144 -14.45 3.31 8.29
C ASP A 144 -15.73 3.48 7.44
N GLY A 145 -16.91 3.34 8.06
CA GLY A 145 -18.22 3.47 7.40
C GLY A 145 -18.56 4.84 6.81
N GLU A 146 -17.88 5.90 7.21
CA GLU A 146 -18.03 7.25 6.64
C GLU A 146 -17.05 7.51 5.49
N HIS A 147 -16.05 6.64 5.32
CA HIS A 147 -15.01 6.73 4.29
C HIS A 147 -14.95 5.45 3.43
N SER A 148 -16.08 4.79 3.23
CA SER A 148 -16.24 3.57 2.41
C SER A 148 -16.84 3.88 1.03
N GLU A 149 -16.60 3.03 0.04
CA GLU A 149 -17.40 3.07 -1.19
C GLU A 149 -18.84 2.63 -0.92
N LEU A 150 -19.81 3.36 -1.48
CA LEU A 150 -21.23 3.07 -1.37
C LEU A 150 -21.73 2.29 -2.59
N TRP A 151 -22.39 1.17 -2.32
CA TRP A 151 -23.01 0.30 -3.31
C TRP A 151 -24.48 0.16 -2.97
N GLN A 152 -25.36 0.43 -3.94
CA GLN A 152 -26.78 0.60 -3.69
C GLN A 152 -27.65 -0.38 -4.47
N ASP A 153 -28.80 -0.67 -3.88
CA ASP A 153 -29.97 -1.21 -4.56
C ASP A 153 -31.23 -0.61 -3.92
N PHE A 154 -32.43 -1.04 -4.34
CA PHE A 154 -33.69 -0.47 -3.90
C PHE A 154 -34.80 -1.51 -3.79
N PHE A 155 -35.80 -1.20 -2.98
CA PHE A 155 -37.07 -1.90 -2.98
C PHE A 155 -38.24 -0.92 -3.05
N THR A 156 -39.43 -1.41 -3.37
CA THR A 156 -40.66 -0.61 -3.30
C THR A 156 -41.43 -0.94 -2.03
N ASP A 157 -41.84 0.07 -1.26
CA ASP A 157 -42.74 -0.11 -0.11
C ASP A 157 -44.15 -0.47 -0.59
N SER A 158 -44.40 -1.76 -0.77
CA SER A 158 -45.61 -2.29 -1.40
C SER A 158 -46.56 -2.99 -0.43
N SER A 159 -46.22 -3.10 0.86
CA SER A 159 -46.93 -3.96 1.80
C SER A 159 -46.91 -3.41 3.22
N THR A 160 -48.03 -3.59 3.92
CA THR A 160 -48.19 -3.36 5.37
C THR A 160 -47.78 -4.56 6.22
N SER A 161 -47.47 -5.69 5.59
CA SER A 161 -46.97 -6.91 6.21
C SER A 161 -45.46 -7.05 6.02
N TRP A 162 -44.80 -7.70 6.98
CA TRP A 162 -43.39 -8.06 6.90
C TRP A 162 -43.08 -8.81 5.59
N ARG A 163 -41.97 -8.44 4.96
CA ARG A 163 -41.39 -9.15 3.82
C ARG A 163 -39.87 -9.11 3.92
N GLN A 164 -39.22 -10.13 3.39
CA GLN A 164 -37.78 -10.16 3.30
C GLN A 164 -37.33 -9.53 1.98
N ILE A 165 -36.35 -8.65 2.06
CA ILE A 165 -35.56 -8.17 0.92
C ILE A 165 -34.30 -9.04 0.87
N GLN A 166 -33.97 -9.57 -0.30
CA GLN A 166 -32.77 -10.37 -0.52
C GLN A 166 -32.13 -9.96 -1.84
N THR A 167 -30.85 -9.59 -1.77
CA THR A 167 -30.14 -9.01 -2.91
C THR A 167 -28.78 -9.67 -3.05
N PRO A 168 -28.54 -10.39 -4.16
CA PRO A 168 -27.22 -10.91 -4.48
C PRO A 168 -26.20 -9.77 -4.53
N PHE A 169 -24.98 -9.99 -4.03
CA PHE A 169 -23.94 -8.95 -4.08
C PHE A 169 -23.62 -8.51 -5.53
N SER A 170 -23.84 -9.39 -6.51
CA SER A 170 -23.69 -9.08 -7.94
C SER A 170 -24.65 -8.03 -8.47
N ASP A 171 -25.76 -7.77 -7.76
CA ASP A 171 -26.84 -6.92 -8.21
C ASP A 171 -26.74 -5.50 -7.64
N PHE A 172 -25.89 -5.30 -6.62
CA PHE A 172 -25.57 -3.97 -6.11
C PHE A 172 -24.81 -3.17 -7.16
N VAL A 173 -25.20 -1.91 -7.33
CA VAL A 173 -24.57 -0.99 -8.27
C VAL A 173 -23.83 0.07 -7.47
N ARG A 174 -22.58 0.34 -7.84
CA ARG A 174 -21.81 1.44 -7.22
C ARG A 174 -22.58 2.74 -7.36
N ARG A 175 -22.81 3.43 -6.24
CA ARG A 175 -23.56 4.68 -6.23
C ARG A 175 -22.85 5.73 -7.08
N SER A 176 -23.56 6.27 -8.06
CA SER A 176 -22.98 7.13 -9.10
C SER A 176 -23.16 8.63 -8.83
N ASP A 177 -24.18 9.00 -8.05
CA ASP A 177 -24.50 10.38 -7.70
C ASP A 177 -23.68 10.91 -6.51
N TYR A 178 -23.23 10.01 -5.63
CA TYR A 178 -22.46 10.37 -4.43
C TYR A 178 -21.52 9.24 -3.98
N GLN A 179 -20.32 9.63 -3.52
CA GLN A 179 -19.37 8.79 -2.78
C GLN A 179 -18.74 9.64 -1.65
N PRO A 180 -18.53 9.08 -0.45
CA PRO A 180 -17.90 9.82 0.64
C PRO A 180 -16.46 10.23 0.35
N GLY A 181 -16.03 11.38 0.89
CA GLY A 181 -14.63 11.80 0.81
C GLY A 181 -13.74 10.80 1.54
N GLY A 182 -12.66 10.35 0.91
CA GLY A 182 -11.76 9.33 1.48
C GLY A 182 -12.12 7.88 1.16
N ALA A 183 -13.24 7.64 0.48
CA ALA A 183 -13.56 6.32 -0.07
C ALA A 183 -12.50 5.85 -1.09
N PRO A 184 -12.11 4.57 -1.08
CA PRO A 184 -11.17 4.03 -2.06
C PRO A 184 -11.86 4.01 -3.42
N ASN A 185 -11.55 4.94 -4.33
CA ASN A 185 -12.23 5.05 -5.63
C ASN A 185 -11.76 3.99 -6.65
N ASP A 186 -11.79 2.72 -6.27
CA ASP A 186 -11.31 1.59 -7.07
C ASP A 186 -12.43 0.88 -7.85
N GLY A 187 -13.69 1.12 -7.48
CA GLY A 187 -14.86 0.58 -8.15
C GLY A 187 -15.00 -0.94 -8.04
N ASN A 188 -14.43 -1.55 -7.00
CA ASN A 188 -14.48 -2.99 -6.79
C ASN A 188 -15.23 -3.34 -5.50
N LEU A 189 -16.39 -3.99 -5.63
CA LEU A 189 -17.08 -4.60 -4.49
C LEU A 189 -16.43 -5.96 -4.16
N ASP A 190 -15.34 -5.95 -3.41
CA ASP A 190 -14.57 -7.16 -3.12
C ASP A 190 -15.10 -7.94 -1.90
N LEU A 191 -15.87 -7.25 -1.05
CA LEU A 191 -16.59 -7.73 0.14
C LEU A 191 -15.70 -8.08 1.33
N VAL A 192 -14.41 -7.73 1.30
CA VAL A 192 -13.44 -8.15 2.33
C VAL A 192 -13.39 -7.17 3.50
N SER A 193 -13.73 -5.90 3.28
CA SER A 193 -13.70 -4.85 4.30
C SER A 193 -15.05 -4.10 4.37
N MET A 194 -16.09 -4.82 4.78
CA MET A 194 -17.45 -4.27 4.87
C MET A 194 -17.66 -3.51 6.18
N TRP A 195 -18.08 -2.25 6.07
CA TRP A 195 -18.23 -1.33 7.20
C TRP A 195 -19.68 -1.08 7.63
N GLY A 196 -20.64 -1.72 6.98
CA GLY A 196 -22.05 -1.67 7.36
C GLY A 196 -22.98 -1.35 6.21
N TYR A 197 -24.11 -0.73 6.53
CA TYR A 197 -25.20 -0.48 5.58
C TYR A 197 -25.97 0.79 5.92
N ALA A 198 -26.74 1.31 4.96
CA ALA A 198 -27.65 2.43 5.17
C ALA A 198 -29.00 2.22 4.47
N ILE A 199 -30.05 2.83 5.03
CA ILE A 199 -31.37 2.98 4.39
C ILE A 199 -31.56 4.46 4.06
N ASN A 200 -31.90 4.76 2.81
CA ASN A 200 -32.18 6.09 2.30
C ASN A 200 -33.66 6.19 1.87
N VAL A 201 -34.40 7.13 2.46
CA VAL A 201 -35.79 7.39 2.08
C VAL A 201 -35.86 8.55 1.06
N PRO A 202 -36.87 8.57 0.16
CA PRO A 202 -36.99 9.62 -0.85
C PRO A 202 -37.08 11.04 -0.30
N ALA A 203 -36.57 12.00 -1.06
CA ALA A 203 -36.81 13.40 -0.80
C ALA A 203 -38.31 13.74 -0.81
N ASN A 204 -38.72 14.68 0.04
CA ASN A 204 -40.10 15.17 0.14
C ASN A 204 -41.12 14.07 0.40
N SER A 205 -40.78 13.16 1.31
CA SER A 205 -41.60 11.99 1.64
C SER A 205 -41.78 11.83 3.15
N GLN A 206 -42.90 11.23 3.53
CA GLN A 206 -43.17 10.85 4.90
C GLN A 206 -43.73 9.43 4.92
N GLY A 207 -43.48 8.72 6.01
CA GLY A 207 -43.94 7.35 6.20
C GLY A 207 -43.34 6.72 7.43
N ASP A 208 -43.48 5.40 7.50
CA ASP A 208 -42.97 4.60 8.59
C ASP A 208 -42.48 3.25 8.05
N LEU A 209 -41.29 2.85 8.47
CA LEU A 209 -40.65 1.60 8.09
C LEU A 209 -40.05 0.97 9.34
N THR A 210 -40.40 -0.30 9.56
CA THR A 210 -39.78 -1.12 10.60
C THR A 210 -38.88 -2.15 9.93
N PHE A 211 -37.65 -2.31 10.42
CA PHE A 211 -36.63 -3.19 9.86
C PHE A 211 -36.13 -4.21 10.87
N ASP A 212 -35.79 -5.39 10.38
CA ASP A 212 -35.30 -6.48 11.22
C ASP A 212 -34.30 -7.39 10.49
N ASP A 213 -33.48 -8.13 11.25
CA ASP A 213 -32.47 -9.10 10.79
C ASP A 213 -31.68 -8.69 9.55
N PHE A 214 -30.89 -7.62 9.63
CA PHE A 214 -29.88 -7.36 8.61
C PHE A 214 -28.82 -8.45 8.67
N ALA A 215 -28.67 -9.20 7.58
CA ALA A 215 -27.82 -10.38 7.52
C ALA A 215 -27.24 -10.61 6.13
N VAL A 216 -26.09 -11.28 6.08
CA VAL A 216 -25.58 -11.90 4.86
C VAL A 216 -26.20 -13.28 4.67
N TYR A 217 -26.46 -13.68 3.42
CA TYR A 217 -27.09 -14.96 3.12
C TYR A 217 -26.41 -15.74 2.00
N GLY A 218 -26.69 -17.04 1.98
CA GLY A 218 -26.13 -17.97 0.99
C GLY A 218 -24.62 -18.15 1.12
N THR A 219 -24.04 -18.91 0.19
CA THR A 219 -22.59 -19.02 0.03
C THR A 219 -22.22 -18.40 -1.30
N ALA A 220 -21.15 -17.60 -1.34
CA ALA A 220 -20.60 -17.07 -2.58
C ALA A 220 -20.29 -18.24 -3.54
N ALA A 221 -20.53 -18.02 -4.84
CA ALA A 221 -19.93 -18.91 -5.83
C ALA A 221 -18.40 -18.82 -5.67
N PRO A 222 -17.65 -19.95 -5.71
CA PRO A 222 -16.20 -19.90 -5.57
C PRO A 222 -15.60 -18.95 -6.61
N LYS A 223 -14.96 -17.86 -6.17
CA LYS A 223 -14.20 -16.99 -7.06
C LYS A 223 -13.04 -17.84 -7.64
N PRO A 224 -12.81 -17.84 -8.96
CA PRO A 224 -11.68 -18.57 -9.52
C PRO A 224 -10.38 -18.06 -8.89
N PRO A 225 -9.42 -18.96 -8.61
CA PRO A 225 -8.13 -18.55 -8.07
C PRO A 225 -7.44 -17.54 -8.99
N LYS A 226 -6.59 -16.69 -8.41
CA LYS A 226 -5.71 -15.80 -9.15
C LYS A 226 -4.37 -16.50 -9.39
N VAL A 227 -3.74 -16.21 -10.53
CA VAL A 227 -2.34 -16.59 -10.79
C VAL A 227 -1.55 -15.36 -11.20
N ALA A 228 -0.32 -15.25 -10.69
CA ALA A 228 0.57 -14.15 -11.00
C ALA A 228 2.02 -14.61 -10.99
N ALA A 229 2.86 -14.01 -11.85
CA ALA A 229 4.30 -14.04 -11.63
C ALA A 229 4.64 -13.21 -10.39
N SER A 230 5.61 -13.66 -9.58
CA SER A 230 6.00 -12.91 -8.36
C SER A 230 6.61 -11.53 -8.65
N SER A 231 7.06 -11.29 -9.87
CA SER A 231 7.59 -10.01 -10.35
C SER A 231 7.18 -9.79 -11.82
N GLY A 232 6.98 -8.53 -12.23
CA GLY A 232 6.80 -8.19 -13.64
C GLY A 232 8.09 -8.27 -14.48
N THR A 233 9.26 -8.28 -13.83
CA THR A 233 10.58 -8.24 -14.48
C THR A 233 11.58 -9.13 -13.75
N TYR A 234 12.33 -9.93 -14.51
CA TYR A 234 13.38 -10.81 -14.00
C TYR A 234 14.70 -10.54 -14.72
N LEU A 235 15.73 -10.17 -13.99
CA LEU A 235 17.07 -9.89 -14.54
C LEU A 235 17.90 -11.18 -14.53
N VAL A 236 18.65 -11.44 -15.59
CA VAL A 236 19.50 -12.63 -15.73
C VAL A 236 20.72 -12.32 -16.59
N ASN A 237 21.88 -12.91 -16.29
CA ASN A 237 23.04 -12.76 -17.17
C ASN A 237 22.96 -13.73 -18.34
N ALA A 238 23.56 -13.35 -19.48
CA ALA A 238 23.64 -14.22 -20.64
C ALA A 238 24.34 -15.55 -20.30
N GLY A 239 23.66 -16.68 -20.56
CA GLY A 239 24.12 -18.03 -20.24
C GLY A 239 23.58 -18.60 -18.94
N ASP A 240 23.00 -17.76 -18.08
CA ASP A 240 22.32 -18.20 -16.86
C ASP A 240 20.84 -18.54 -17.15
N THR A 241 20.16 -19.14 -16.16
CA THR A 241 18.71 -19.43 -16.22
C THR A 241 17.95 -18.44 -15.34
N ALA A 242 16.94 -17.79 -15.90
CA ALA A 242 16.01 -16.99 -15.11
C ALA A 242 14.90 -17.89 -14.56
N HIS A 243 14.64 -17.78 -13.27
CA HIS A 243 13.57 -18.50 -12.59
C HIS A 243 12.36 -17.58 -12.43
N VAL A 244 11.27 -17.89 -13.12
CA VAL A 244 10.02 -17.11 -13.11
C VAL A 244 8.96 -17.88 -12.29
N PRO A 245 8.88 -17.66 -10.98
CA PRO A 245 7.84 -18.24 -10.13
C PRO A 245 6.47 -17.66 -10.48
N VAL A 246 5.50 -18.56 -10.70
CA VAL A 246 4.08 -18.28 -10.90
C VAL A 246 3.32 -18.86 -9.72
N THR A 247 2.65 -17.99 -8.98
CA THR A 247 1.95 -18.33 -7.74
C THR A 247 0.45 -18.32 -7.95
N LEU A 248 -0.23 -19.34 -7.41
CA LEU A 248 -1.68 -19.40 -7.32
C LEU A 248 -2.14 -18.86 -5.96
N THR A 249 -3.16 -18.02 -5.95
CA THR A 249 -3.75 -17.44 -4.73
C THR A 249 -5.27 -17.50 -4.79
N THR A 250 -5.90 -18.07 -3.77
CA THR A 250 -7.35 -18.04 -3.57
C THR A 250 -7.75 -16.84 -2.73
N SER A 251 -8.98 -16.34 -2.92
CA SER A 251 -9.48 -15.17 -2.20
C SER A 251 -9.69 -15.39 -0.71
N ASP A 252 -9.99 -16.63 -0.32
CA ASP A 252 -10.29 -17.04 1.06
C ASP A 252 -9.08 -17.65 1.79
N GLY A 253 -7.92 -17.72 1.13
CA GLY A 253 -6.70 -18.33 1.67
C GLY A 253 -6.73 -19.86 1.76
N ASN A 254 -7.85 -20.52 1.46
CA ASN A 254 -7.98 -21.97 1.50
C ASN A 254 -7.42 -22.62 0.22
N PRO A 255 -7.20 -23.94 0.20
CA PRO A 255 -6.82 -24.62 -1.03
C PRO A 255 -7.87 -24.46 -2.15
N SER A 256 -7.40 -24.36 -3.40
CA SER A 256 -8.27 -24.22 -4.58
C SER A 256 -9.29 -25.35 -4.66
N THR A 257 -10.55 -25.03 -4.93
CA THR A 257 -11.63 -26.02 -5.05
C THR A 257 -11.76 -26.61 -6.47
N ALA A 258 -11.10 -26.00 -7.45
CA ALA A 258 -11.10 -26.42 -8.84
C ALA A 258 -9.67 -26.51 -9.40
N ASP A 259 -9.52 -27.28 -10.48
CA ASP A 259 -8.29 -27.34 -11.25
C ASP A 259 -8.05 -25.99 -11.93
N ALA A 260 -6.80 -25.53 -11.87
CA ALA A 260 -6.31 -24.41 -12.65
C ALA A 260 -5.04 -24.83 -13.40
N SER A 261 -4.79 -24.20 -14.54
CA SER A 261 -3.53 -24.39 -15.26
C SER A 261 -3.07 -23.07 -15.88
N VAL A 262 -1.77 -22.92 -16.09
CA VAL A 262 -1.18 -21.76 -16.74
C VAL A 262 -0.34 -22.25 -17.91
N ALA A 263 -0.87 -22.15 -19.12
CA ALA A 263 -0.08 -22.33 -20.32
C ALA A 263 0.87 -21.14 -20.46
N TRP A 264 2.14 -21.42 -20.76
CA TRP A 264 3.16 -20.40 -20.94
C TRP A 264 3.95 -20.60 -22.21
N GLN A 265 4.41 -19.50 -22.80
CA GLN A 265 5.24 -19.49 -24.00
C GLN A 265 6.22 -18.33 -23.95
N LEU A 266 7.49 -18.60 -24.27
CA LEU A 266 8.49 -17.56 -24.46
C LEU A 266 8.28 -16.88 -25.80
N ALA A 267 8.27 -15.54 -25.80
CA ALA A 267 8.09 -14.73 -26.99
C ALA A 267 9.20 -13.68 -27.10
N ASP A 268 9.67 -13.48 -28.33
CA ASP A 268 10.71 -12.51 -28.63
C ASP A 268 10.31 -11.09 -28.22
N GLY A 269 11.30 -10.34 -27.74
CA GLY A 269 11.25 -8.90 -27.60
C GLY A 269 12.40 -8.30 -28.40
N THR A 270 13.34 -7.63 -27.72
CA THR A 270 14.64 -7.30 -28.32
C THR A 270 15.63 -8.48 -28.28
N ALA A 271 15.41 -9.44 -27.37
CA ALA A 271 16.05 -10.75 -27.40
C ALA A 271 15.37 -11.65 -28.43
N GLN A 272 16.15 -12.46 -29.13
CA GLN A 272 15.67 -13.35 -30.19
C GLN A 272 15.97 -14.82 -29.86
N ALA A 273 14.97 -15.69 -30.03
CA ALA A 273 15.12 -17.13 -29.87
C ALA A 273 16.19 -17.71 -30.80
N GLY A 274 16.97 -18.66 -30.30
CA GLY A 274 18.10 -19.27 -31.00
C GLY A 274 19.37 -18.41 -31.07
N THR A 275 19.29 -17.13 -30.69
CA THR A 275 20.45 -16.22 -30.60
C THR A 275 20.73 -15.84 -29.15
N ASP A 276 19.71 -15.41 -28.42
CA ASP A 276 19.84 -14.89 -27.05
C ASP A 276 19.24 -15.84 -26.00
N TYR A 277 18.26 -16.66 -26.39
CA TYR A 277 17.61 -17.63 -25.50
C TYR A 277 17.07 -18.84 -26.29
N THR A 278 16.74 -19.93 -25.59
CA THR A 278 16.10 -21.10 -26.21
C THR A 278 14.58 -20.95 -26.17
N ALA A 279 13.91 -21.01 -27.33
CA ALA A 279 12.45 -21.00 -27.37
C ALA A 279 11.88 -22.19 -26.59
N ASP A 280 10.88 -21.92 -25.74
CA ASP A 280 10.25 -22.94 -24.92
C ASP A 280 8.79 -22.57 -24.60
N SER A 281 8.01 -23.57 -24.23
CA SER A 281 6.61 -23.45 -23.83
C SER A 281 6.18 -24.65 -23.00
N GLY A 282 5.19 -24.47 -22.13
CA GLY A 282 4.67 -25.56 -21.33
C GLY A 282 3.38 -25.18 -20.61
N THR A 283 3.01 -26.00 -19.64
CA THR A 283 1.85 -25.78 -18.78
C THR A 283 2.23 -26.00 -17.32
N LEU A 284 1.83 -25.08 -16.45
CA LEU A 284 1.89 -25.25 -15.00
C LEU A 284 0.52 -25.67 -14.50
N ASP A 285 0.38 -26.92 -14.05
CA ASP A 285 -0.89 -27.43 -13.53
C ASP A 285 -1.01 -27.20 -12.01
N PHE A 286 -2.14 -26.67 -11.57
CA PHE A 286 -2.52 -26.49 -10.17
C PHE A 286 -3.83 -27.26 -9.91
N PRO A 287 -3.76 -28.55 -9.58
CA PRO A 287 -4.97 -29.35 -9.37
C PRO A 287 -5.80 -28.84 -8.18
N ALA A 288 -7.08 -29.19 -8.15
CA ALA A 288 -7.95 -28.98 -7.00
C ALA A 288 -7.29 -29.52 -5.72
N GLY A 289 -7.41 -28.77 -4.63
CA GLY A 289 -6.69 -28.99 -3.37
C GLY A 289 -5.31 -28.33 -3.30
N THR A 290 -4.86 -27.62 -4.34
CA THR A 290 -3.61 -26.85 -4.27
C THR A 290 -3.74 -25.70 -3.26
N ALA A 291 -2.84 -25.62 -2.29
CA ALA A 291 -2.84 -24.58 -1.27
C ALA A 291 -2.71 -23.16 -1.88
N SER A 292 -3.41 -22.19 -1.29
CA SER A 292 -3.18 -20.77 -1.60
C SER A 292 -1.74 -20.39 -1.32
N GLY A 293 -1.12 -19.64 -2.23
CA GLY A 293 0.31 -19.28 -2.18
C GLY A 293 1.24 -20.34 -2.77
N ALA A 294 0.73 -21.49 -3.26
CA ALA A 294 1.57 -22.47 -3.95
C ALA A 294 2.17 -21.87 -5.23
N SER A 295 3.47 -22.07 -5.43
CA SER A 295 4.21 -21.52 -6.56
C SER A 295 4.89 -22.60 -7.38
N LYS A 296 4.90 -22.41 -8.71
CA LYS A 296 5.61 -23.24 -9.67
C LYS A 296 6.47 -22.36 -10.55
N THR A 297 7.66 -22.84 -10.92
CA THR A 297 8.67 -22.03 -11.63
C THR A 297 8.72 -22.37 -13.10
N ILE A 298 8.81 -21.34 -13.94
CA ILE A 298 9.21 -21.44 -15.34
C ILE A 298 10.70 -21.12 -15.41
N ASP A 299 11.49 -22.06 -15.95
CA ASP A 299 12.92 -21.88 -16.15
C ASP A 299 13.17 -21.36 -17.56
N VAL A 300 13.71 -20.15 -17.67
CA VAL A 300 14.03 -19.50 -18.93
C VAL A 300 15.52 -19.59 -19.18
N HIS A 301 15.91 -20.46 -20.11
CA HIS A 301 17.32 -20.69 -20.44
C HIS A 301 17.84 -19.65 -21.45
N THR A 302 18.79 -18.82 -21.01
CA THR A 302 19.46 -17.85 -21.88
C THR A 302 20.74 -18.43 -22.48
N LEU A 303 21.16 -17.91 -23.62
CA LEU A 303 22.37 -18.35 -24.31
C LEU A 303 23.55 -17.47 -23.89
N ALA A 304 24.70 -18.10 -23.66
CA ALA A 304 25.92 -17.38 -23.29
C ALA A 304 26.36 -16.45 -24.43
N ASN A 305 26.71 -15.21 -24.07
CA ASN A 305 27.28 -14.24 -24.99
C ASN A 305 28.49 -13.59 -24.32
N SER A 306 29.62 -13.59 -25.03
CA SER A 306 30.87 -12.95 -24.57
C SER A 306 31.13 -11.62 -25.27
N THR A 307 30.33 -11.25 -26.27
CA THR A 307 30.48 -10.00 -27.01
C THR A 307 29.76 -8.88 -26.24
N PRO A 308 30.42 -7.74 -25.97
CA PRO A 308 29.79 -6.64 -25.28
C PRO A 308 28.44 -6.24 -25.90
N ALA A 309 27.40 -6.15 -25.09
CA ALA A 309 26.04 -5.94 -25.55
C ALA A 309 25.21 -5.17 -24.51
N GLU A 310 24.24 -4.41 -25.01
CA GLU A 310 23.16 -3.81 -24.21
C GLU A 310 22.15 -4.87 -23.77
N ALA A 311 21.30 -4.51 -22.81
CA ALA A 311 20.30 -5.41 -22.28
C ALA A 311 19.23 -5.73 -23.33
N LYS A 312 18.77 -6.97 -23.31
CA LYS A 312 17.74 -7.47 -24.23
C LYS A 312 16.58 -8.08 -23.46
N THR A 313 15.39 -7.98 -24.00
CA THR A 313 14.17 -8.42 -23.32
C THR A 313 13.42 -9.49 -24.11
N LEU A 314 12.83 -10.43 -23.40
CA LEU A 314 11.84 -11.38 -23.92
C LEU A 314 10.65 -11.45 -22.96
N THR A 315 9.49 -11.88 -23.45
CA THR A 315 8.26 -11.97 -22.64
C THR A 315 7.92 -13.43 -22.35
N VAL A 316 7.53 -13.72 -21.13
CA VAL A 316 6.90 -15.00 -20.76
C VAL A 316 5.40 -14.81 -20.83
N LYS A 317 4.77 -15.20 -21.94
CA LYS A 317 3.32 -15.07 -22.10
C LYS A 317 2.63 -16.09 -21.19
N LEU A 318 1.69 -15.64 -20.37
CA LEU A 318 0.91 -16.49 -19.46
C LEU A 318 -0.56 -16.51 -19.90
N THR A 319 -1.13 -17.71 -20.04
CA THR A 319 -2.54 -17.92 -20.43
C THR A 319 -3.20 -18.89 -19.43
N PRO A 320 -3.89 -18.38 -18.39
CA PRO A 320 -4.52 -19.25 -17.41
C PRO A 320 -5.82 -19.87 -17.93
N THR A 321 -6.14 -21.05 -17.41
CA THR A 321 -7.45 -21.71 -17.53
C THR A 321 -7.89 -22.12 -16.12
N GLY A 322 -9.15 -21.82 -15.75
CA GLY A 322 -9.65 -22.07 -14.38
C GLY A 322 -9.10 -21.10 -13.33
N ALA A 323 -8.38 -20.05 -13.75
CA ALA A 323 -7.84 -19.00 -12.90
C ALA A 323 -7.84 -17.64 -13.64
N THR A 324 -7.74 -16.55 -12.88
CA THR A 324 -7.60 -15.18 -13.41
C THR A 324 -6.14 -14.74 -13.34
N LEU A 325 -5.57 -14.26 -14.45
CA LEU A 325 -4.22 -13.69 -14.46
C LEU A 325 -4.22 -12.30 -13.81
N THR A 326 -3.34 -12.07 -12.85
CA THR A 326 -3.03 -10.75 -12.30
C THR A 326 -1.57 -10.39 -12.56
N GLY A 327 -1.28 -9.09 -12.73
CA GLY A 327 0.08 -8.60 -13.01
C GLY A 327 0.57 -8.77 -14.46
N GLY A 328 -0.19 -9.46 -15.33
CA GLY A 328 0.13 -9.62 -16.74
C GLY A 328 1.23 -10.64 -17.02
N SER A 329 1.80 -10.57 -18.23
CA SER A 329 2.92 -11.44 -18.65
C SER A 329 4.26 -10.81 -18.24
N PRO A 330 5.10 -11.49 -17.44
CA PRO A 330 6.37 -10.92 -17.01
C PRO A 330 7.39 -10.89 -18.14
N GLN A 331 8.40 -10.03 -17.96
CA GLN A 331 9.54 -9.88 -18.86
C GLN A 331 10.80 -10.50 -18.23
N VAL A 332 11.60 -11.20 -19.03
CA VAL A 332 12.97 -11.58 -18.68
C VAL A 332 13.91 -10.63 -19.41
N VAL A 333 14.84 -10.04 -18.67
CA VAL A 333 15.86 -9.11 -19.18
C VAL A 333 17.20 -9.80 -19.09
N ILE A 334 17.80 -10.06 -20.24
CA ILE A 334 19.18 -10.52 -20.37
C ILE A 334 20.06 -9.29 -20.20
N ASN A 335 20.85 -9.27 -19.12
CA ASN A 335 21.62 -8.10 -18.69
C ASN A 335 22.65 -7.66 -19.74
N ALA A 336 22.84 -6.34 -19.82
CA ALA A 336 23.94 -5.72 -20.51
C ALA A 336 25.27 -6.20 -19.90
N HIS A 337 26.29 -6.40 -20.72
CA HIS A 337 27.58 -6.91 -20.26
C HIS A 337 28.73 -6.48 -21.15
N GLY A 338 29.94 -6.47 -20.60
CA GLY A 338 31.18 -6.21 -21.35
C GLY A 338 31.39 -4.75 -21.81
N LEU A 339 30.45 -3.84 -21.52
CA LEU A 339 30.55 -2.41 -21.89
C LEU A 339 31.38 -1.62 -20.87
N PRO A 340 32.22 -0.64 -21.29
CA PRO A 340 33.07 0.11 -20.36
C PRO A 340 32.31 0.79 -19.21
N TYR A 341 31.14 1.37 -19.44
CA TYR A 341 30.35 2.00 -18.37
C TYR A 341 29.91 1.03 -17.26
N LEU A 342 29.84 -0.28 -17.55
CA LEU A 342 29.51 -1.33 -16.57
C LEU A 342 30.74 -1.81 -15.78
N ASN A 343 31.96 -1.48 -16.22
CA ASN A 343 33.18 -1.90 -15.54
C ASN A 343 33.49 -0.99 -14.35
N SER A 344 33.20 -1.47 -13.14
CA SER A 344 33.42 -0.73 -11.88
C SER A 344 34.89 -0.45 -11.55
N SER A 345 35.85 -1.09 -12.24
CA SER A 345 37.28 -0.80 -12.09
C SER A 345 37.77 0.41 -12.89
N LEU A 346 36.97 0.93 -13.82
CA LEU A 346 37.31 2.13 -14.59
C LEU A 346 37.00 3.42 -13.80
N PRO A 347 37.78 4.50 -14.00
CA PRO A 347 37.47 5.80 -13.43
C PRO A 347 36.05 6.27 -13.79
N ILE A 348 35.37 6.92 -12.83
CA ILE A 348 33.99 7.41 -13.01
C ILE A 348 33.85 8.24 -14.29
N ALA A 349 34.78 9.16 -14.56
CA ALA A 349 34.75 9.99 -15.77
C ALA A 349 34.74 9.16 -17.07
N GLN A 350 35.53 8.09 -17.14
CA GLN A 350 35.55 7.21 -18.31
C GLN A 350 34.24 6.43 -18.48
N ARG A 351 33.64 5.99 -17.36
CA ARG A 351 32.33 5.33 -17.38
C ARG A 351 31.22 6.28 -17.82
N VAL A 352 31.27 7.53 -17.36
CA VAL A 352 30.33 8.60 -17.76
C VAL A 352 30.48 8.93 -19.24
N ASP A 353 31.70 9.14 -19.73
CA ASP A 353 31.96 9.45 -21.14
C ASP A 353 31.48 8.33 -22.07
N ASP A 354 31.78 7.06 -21.73
CA ASP A 354 31.29 5.91 -22.49
C ASP A 354 29.76 5.83 -22.48
N LEU A 355 29.11 5.97 -21.32
CA LEU A 355 27.64 5.94 -21.22
C LEU A 355 26.99 7.08 -22.01
N MET A 356 27.46 8.32 -21.84
CA MET A 356 26.92 9.51 -22.50
C MET A 356 27.04 9.45 -24.03
N SER A 357 28.05 8.72 -24.54
CA SER A 357 28.24 8.49 -25.98
C SER A 357 27.22 7.51 -26.57
N ARG A 358 26.63 6.64 -25.74
CA ARG A 358 25.64 5.62 -26.12
C ARG A 358 24.20 6.12 -25.99
N MET A 359 23.97 7.07 -25.09
CA MET A 359 22.66 7.63 -24.81
C MET A 359 22.08 8.39 -26.02
N THR A 360 20.84 8.05 -26.35
CA THR A 360 20.00 8.86 -27.24
C THR A 360 19.61 10.18 -26.56
N LEU A 361 19.01 11.10 -27.32
CA LEU A 361 18.44 12.31 -26.72
C LEU A 361 17.34 11.99 -25.70
N ALA A 362 16.51 10.97 -25.97
CA ALA A 362 15.45 10.55 -25.06
C ALA A 362 16.03 10.03 -23.73
N ASP A 363 17.12 9.24 -23.78
CA ASP A 363 17.79 8.79 -22.55
C ASP A 363 18.33 9.98 -21.75
N LYS A 364 18.90 10.98 -22.41
CA LYS A 364 19.45 12.18 -21.75
C LYS A 364 18.35 13.02 -21.10
N VAL A 365 17.23 13.22 -21.79
CA VAL A 365 16.08 13.93 -21.22
C VAL A 365 15.49 13.14 -20.05
N GLY A 366 15.32 11.83 -20.19
CA GLY A 366 14.84 10.96 -19.12
C GLY A 366 15.69 11.03 -17.87
N GLN A 367 17.03 11.03 -18.01
CA GLN A 367 17.96 11.21 -16.89
C GLN A 367 17.82 12.56 -16.17
N MET A 368 17.36 13.60 -16.87
CA MET A 368 17.09 14.93 -16.30
C MET A 368 15.68 15.05 -15.70
N THR A 369 14.84 14.01 -15.81
CA THR A 369 13.48 14.00 -15.29
C THR A 369 13.41 13.25 -13.97
N GLN A 370 12.90 13.95 -12.95
CA GLN A 370 12.46 13.36 -11.70
C GLN A 370 10.93 13.41 -11.63
N ALA A 371 10.29 12.25 -11.49
CA ALA A 371 8.83 12.15 -11.39
C ALA A 371 8.39 11.81 -9.95
N GLU A 372 7.20 12.28 -9.56
CA GLU A 372 6.59 11.89 -8.28
C GLU A 372 5.96 10.49 -8.42
N ARG A 373 6.11 9.64 -7.40
CA ARG A 373 5.72 8.22 -7.47
C ARG A 373 4.23 7.97 -7.78
N ALA A 374 3.32 8.84 -7.34
CA ALA A 374 1.89 8.71 -7.61
C ALA A 374 1.57 9.00 -9.09
N ALA A 375 2.42 9.77 -9.77
CA ALA A 375 2.26 10.05 -11.20
C ALA A 375 2.74 8.90 -12.10
N VAL A 376 3.62 8.01 -11.62
CA VAL A 376 4.14 6.88 -12.43
C VAL A 376 3.30 5.61 -12.35
N GLY A 377 2.19 5.61 -11.58
CA GLY A 377 1.22 4.53 -11.53
C GLY A 377 1.85 3.15 -11.25
N ASN A 378 1.67 2.21 -12.18
CA ASN A 378 2.22 0.85 -12.08
C ASN A 378 3.72 0.73 -12.44
N GLY A 379 4.40 1.84 -12.69
CA GLY A 379 5.84 1.92 -12.96
C GLY A 379 6.25 1.79 -14.43
N GLY A 380 5.32 1.53 -15.37
CA GLY A 380 5.65 1.38 -16.80
C GLY A 380 6.26 2.63 -17.44
N ASP A 381 5.94 3.80 -16.90
CA ASP A 381 6.48 5.09 -17.34
C ASP A 381 7.99 5.23 -17.08
N ILE A 382 8.53 4.54 -16.08
CA ILE A 382 9.97 4.55 -15.76
C ILE A 382 10.76 4.02 -16.97
N THR A 383 10.34 2.86 -17.47
CA THR A 383 10.96 2.24 -18.65
C THR A 383 10.67 3.05 -19.91
N THR A 384 9.44 3.51 -20.09
CA THR A 384 8.99 4.23 -21.30
C THR A 384 9.73 5.56 -21.49
N TYR A 385 9.84 6.36 -20.42
CA TYR A 385 10.45 7.68 -20.46
C TYR A 385 11.91 7.71 -19.99
N ARG A 386 12.50 6.54 -19.71
CA ARG A 386 13.92 6.42 -19.29
C ARG A 386 14.24 7.28 -18.05
N LEU A 387 13.29 7.33 -17.11
CA LEU A 387 13.35 8.24 -15.97
C LEU A 387 14.62 8.02 -15.15
N GLY A 388 15.38 9.10 -14.91
CA GLY A 388 16.58 9.07 -14.08
C GLY A 388 16.29 9.08 -12.60
N SER A 389 15.13 9.63 -12.20
CA SER A 389 14.78 9.73 -10.79
C SER A 389 13.28 9.64 -10.53
N ILE A 390 12.94 9.10 -9.36
CA ILE A 390 11.62 9.15 -8.76
C ILE A 390 11.73 9.82 -7.39
N LEU A 391 10.67 10.49 -6.94
CA LEU A 391 10.58 10.95 -5.55
C LEU A 391 9.26 10.54 -4.90
N SER A 392 9.27 10.54 -3.57
CA SER A 392 8.06 10.66 -2.76
C SER A 392 7.95 12.08 -2.22
N GLY A 393 6.86 12.77 -2.59
CA GLY A 393 6.48 14.02 -1.91
C GLY A 393 6.00 13.76 -0.48
N GLY A 394 5.78 14.83 0.29
CA GLY A 394 5.25 14.73 1.66
C GLY A 394 3.92 13.97 1.71
N GLY A 395 3.89 12.86 2.47
CA GLY A 395 2.72 11.98 2.60
C GLY A 395 2.54 10.97 1.46
N SER A 396 3.40 10.98 0.43
CA SER A 396 3.36 10.02 -0.68
C SER A 396 4.06 8.71 -0.27
N VAL A 397 3.31 7.85 0.40
CA VAL A 397 3.80 6.60 1.01
C VAL A 397 3.19 5.36 0.34
N PRO A 398 3.84 4.18 0.42
CA PRO A 398 3.20 2.91 0.10
C PRO A 398 2.17 2.53 1.17
N THR A 399 1.26 1.64 0.80
CA THR A 399 0.27 1.05 1.72
C THR A 399 0.49 -0.47 1.77
N PRO A 400 0.75 -1.06 2.95
CA PRO A 400 0.95 -0.39 4.24
C PRO A 400 2.26 0.42 4.28
N ASN A 401 2.32 1.46 5.13
CA ASN A 401 3.53 2.27 5.31
C ASN A 401 4.51 1.55 6.26
N THR A 402 5.28 0.61 5.74
CA THR A 402 6.28 -0.17 6.49
C THR A 402 7.63 -0.18 5.75
N PRO A 403 8.76 -0.42 6.46
CA PRO A 403 10.07 -0.44 5.80
C PRO A 403 10.16 -1.42 4.63
N SER A 404 9.56 -2.61 4.77
CA SER A 404 9.54 -3.61 3.70
C SER A 404 8.71 -3.17 2.51
N ALA A 405 7.54 -2.56 2.73
CA ALA A 405 6.70 -2.06 1.64
C ALA A 405 7.37 -0.94 0.84
N TRP A 406 8.14 -0.07 1.50
CA TRP A 406 8.99 0.91 0.83
C TRP A 406 10.07 0.25 -0.01
N ALA A 407 10.83 -0.67 0.57
CA ALA A 407 11.90 -1.37 -0.13
C ALA A 407 11.37 -2.14 -1.35
N ASP A 408 10.26 -2.86 -1.20
CA ASP A 408 9.61 -3.62 -2.27
C ASP A 408 9.14 -2.70 -3.42
N MET A 409 8.56 -1.54 -3.09
CA MET A 409 8.14 -0.54 -4.08
C MET A 409 9.34 0.00 -4.86
N ILE A 410 10.40 0.40 -4.17
CA ILE A 410 11.60 0.99 -4.77
C ILE A 410 12.36 -0.04 -5.61
N ASP A 411 12.47 -1.29 -5.15
CA ASP A 411 13.04 -2.39 -5.93
C ASP A 411 12.20 -2.70 -7.17
N GLY A 412 10.88 -2.55 -7.08
CA GLY A 412 9.96 -2.60 -8.22
C GLY A 412 10.29 -1.56 -9.28
N TYR A 413 10.42 -0.30 -8.88
CA TYR A 413 10.81 0.79 -9.76
C TYR A 413 12.23 0.61 -10.32
N GLN A 414 13.17 0.13 -9.51
CA GLN A 414 14.53 -0.11 -9.96
C GLN A 414 14.59 -1.23 -11.02
N ARG A 415 13.80 -2.30 -10.85
CA ARG A 415 13.66 -3.35 -11.89
C ARG A 415 13.14 -2.80 -13.21
N GLN A 416 12.22 -1.82 -13.19
CA GLN A 416 11.76 -1.15 -14.40
C GLN A 416 12.90 -0.35 -15.05
N ALA A 417 13.64 0.47 -14.29
CA ALA A 417 14.80 1.21 -14.82
C ALA A 417 15.86 0.28 -15.43
N LEU A 418 16.13 -0.86 -14.77
CA LEU A 418 17.05 -1.90 -15.23
C LEU A 418 16.52 -2.76 -16.39
N SER A 419 15.27 -2.56 -16.84
CA SER A 419 14.76 -3.17 -18.07
C SER A 419 15.07 -2.36 -19.34
N THR A 420 15.61 -1.15 -19.18
CA THR A 420 16.06 -0.32 -20.31
C THR A 420 17.36 -0.86 -20.94
N PRO A 421 17.64 -0.60 -22.23
CA PRO A 421 18.81 -1.18 -22.92
C PRO A 421 20.16 -0.87 -22.24
N LEU A 422 20.32 0.35 -21.73
CA LEU A 422 21.54 0.78 -21.06
C LEU A 422 21.59 0.40 -19.56
N GLN A 423 20.48 -0.07 -18.99
CA GLN A 423 20.33 -0.42 -17.57
C GLN A 423 20.89 0.66 -16.62
N ILE A 424 20.59 1.94 -16.90
CA ILE A 424 20.96 3.03 -16.00
C ILE A 424 20.03 2.94 -14.77
N PRO A 425 20.56 2.74 -13.55
CA PRO A 425 19.72 2.69 -12.36
C PRO A 425 19.11 4.07 -12.09
N MET A 426 17.85 4.09 -11.64
CA MET A 426 17.23 5.32 -11.14
C MET A 426 17.74 5.66 -9.74
N ILE A 427 17.72 6.96 -9.41
CA ILE A 427 17.93 7.45 -8.04
C ILE A 427 16.60 7.87 -7.42
N TYR A 428 16.29 7.37 -6.23
CA TYR A 428 15.06 7.71 -5.51
C TYR A 428 15.31 8.81 -4.47
N GLY A 429 14.49 9.86 -4.47
CA GLY A 429 14.61 11.00 -3.55
C GLY A 429 13.45 11.09 -2.55
N ILE A 430 13.72 11.60 -1.35
CA ILE A 430 12.70 11.88 -0.33
C ILE A 430 13.09 13.05 0.58
N ASP A 431 12.10 13.74 1.14
CA ASP A 431 12.30 14.69 2.24
C ASP A 431 12.51 13.95 3.56
N SER A 432 13.77 13.61 3.87
CA SER A 432 14.24 13.20 5.21
C SER A 432 14.85 14.39 5.94
N VAL A 433 14.02 15.31 6.43
CA VAL A 433 14.43 16.66 6.88
C VAL A 433 14.58 16.80 8.40
N HIS A 434 14.14 15.80 9.17
CA HIS A 434 14.34 15.71 10.62
C HIS A 434 14.21 14.25 11.09
N GLY A 435 14.89 13.34 10.37
CA GLY A 435 14.63 11.90 10.37
C GLY A 435 13.99 11.43 9.05
N ASP A 436 13.70 10.14 8.91
CA ASP A 436 12.89 9.61 7.78
C ASP A 436 11.40 9.88 8.05
N ASN A 437 11.01 11.16 7.97
CA ASN A 437 9.73 11.65 8.47
C ASN A 437 8.48 11.21 7.69
N ASN A 438 8.64 10.48 6.57
CA ASN A 438 7.51 9.86 5.87
C ASN A 438 7.26 8.41 6.30
N LEU A 439 8.25 7.73 6.85
CA LEU A 439 8.14 6.35 7.30
C LEU A 439 7.44 6.27 8.66
N ALA A 440 6.36 5.49 8.72
CA ALA A 440 5.67 5.26 9.99
C ALA A 440 6.59 4.49 10.97
N GLY A 441 6.79 5.07 12.17
CA GLY A 441 7.63 4.48 13.22
C GLY A 441 9.11 4.88 13.17
N ALA A 442 9.53 5.73 12.22
CA ALA A 442 10.87 6.30 12.18
C ALA A 442 11.15 7.25 13.36
N THR A 443 12.43 7.48 13.65
CA THR A 443 12.85 8.47 14.66
C THR A 443 12.62 9.87 14.11
N LEU A 444 11.82 10.69 14.83
CA LEU A 444 11.65 12.11 14.52
C LEU A 444 12.52 12.98 15.43
N PHE A 445 13.43 13.71 14.83
CA PHE A 445 14.29 14.69 15.51
C PHE A 445 13.58 16.05 15.63
N PRO A 446 14.04 16.93 16.54
CA PRO A 446 13.65 18.34 16.51
C PRO A 446 13.94 18.93 15.13
N HIS A 447 13.04 19.77 14.62
CA HIS A 447 13.33 20.53 13.41
C HIS A 447 14.55 21.45 13.58
N ASN A 448 15.11 21.89 12.45
CA ASN A 448 16.36 22.62 12.38
C ASN A 448 16.46 23.82 13.32
N VAL A 449 15.39 24.59 13.56
CA VAL A 449 15.43 25.71 14.52
C VAL A 449 15.77 25.24 15.95
N GLY A 450 15.25 24.08 16.36
CA GLY A 450 15.56 23.45 17.64
C GLY A 450 16.98 22.89 17.68
N MET A 451 17.43 22.30 16.56
CA MET A 451 18.82 21.85 16.42
C MET A 451 19.80 23.03 16.47
N GLY A 452 19.46 24.15 15.83
CA GLY A 452 20.23 25.39 15.87
C GLY A 452 20.38 25.96 17.27
N ALA A 453 19.30 25.94 18.07
CA ALA A 453 19.29 26.36 19.47
C ALA A 453 20.24 25.56 20.37
N THR A 454 20.71 24.38 19.95
CA THR A 454 21.71 23.60 20.70
C THR A 454 23.12 24.17 20.58
N HIS A 455 23.42 24.92 19.51
CA HIS A 455 24.78 25.33 19.14
C HIS A 455 25.78 24.16 19.05
N ASP A 456 25.31 22.94 18.76
CA ASP A 456 26.12 21.70 18.75
C ASP A 456 26.15 21.02 17.36
N PRO A 457 27.15 21.35 16.52
CA PRO A 457 27.37 20.67 15.23
C PRO A 457 27.65 19.17 15.32
N SER A 458 28.09 18.67 16.47
CA SER A 458 28.28 17.22 16.63
C SER A 458 26.92 16.52 16.68
N LEU A 459 25.89 17.18 17.22
CA LEU A 459 24.55 16.61 17.32
C LEU A 459 23.87 16.53 15.95
N THR A 460 23.98 17.58 15.12
CA THR A 460 23.46 17.57 13.73
C THR A 460 24.18 16.54 12.85
N TYR A 461 25.47 16.29 13.07
CA TYR A 461 26.18 15.17 12.42
C TYR A 461 25.57 13.81 12.81
N GLN A 462 25.31 13.58 14.11
CA GLN A 462 24.72 12.31 14.56
C GLN A 462 23.28 12.13 14.05
N GLU A 463 22.49 13.21 14.03
CA GLU A 463 21.16 13.23 13.40
C GLU A 463 21.26 12.76 11.95
N GLY A 464 22.12 13.38 11.13
CA GLY A 464 22.29 13.01 9.73
C GLY A 464 22.68 11.55 9.54
N LYS A 465 23.55 11.02 10.41
CA LYS A 465 23.97 9.61 10.37
C LYS A 465 22.83 8.64 10.69
N ILE A 466 21.98 8.95 11.68
CA ILE A 466 20.83 8.13 12.04
C ILE A 466 19.77 8.23 10.94
N ALA A 467 19.43 9.45 10.51
CA ALA A 467 18.47 9.69 9.44
C ALA A 467 18.86 8.96 8.14
N ALA A 468 20.15 8.97 7.76
CA ALA A 468 20.63 8.22 6.61
C ALA A 468 20.47 6.70 6.76
N THR A 469 20.72 6.17 7.96
CA THR A 469 20.56 4.73 8.22
C THR A 469 19.09 4.31 8.09
N GLU A 470 18.17 5.09 8.67
CA GLU A 470 16.73 4.83 8.56
C GLU A 470 16.22 5.00 7.12
N THR A 471 16.63 6.07 6.44
CA THR A 471 16.28 6.31 5.02
C THR A 471 16.84 5.22 4.09
N ARG A 472 18.03 4.67 4.38
CA ARG A 472 18.56 3.53 3.62
C ARG A 472 17.82 2.22 3.92
N ALA A 473 17.25 2.06 5.12
CA ALA A 473 16.47 0.87 5.47
C ALA A 473 15.19 0.74 4.63
N THR A 474 14.69 1.84 4.06
CA THR A 474 13.58 1.87 3.09
C THR A 474 14.05 1.77 1.64
N GLY A 475 15.36 1.67 1.39
CA GLY A 475 15.95 1.56 0.05
C GLY A 475 16.35 2.89 -0.60
N ILE A 476 16.02 4.03 0.00
CA ILE A 476 16.14 5.36 -0.60
C ILE A 476 17.58 5.89 -0.53
N PRO A 477 18.25 6.23 -1.65
CA PRO A 477 19.64 6.68 -1.64
C PRO A 477 19.84 8.20 -1.55
N TRP A 478 18.79 9.02 -1.63
CA TRP A 478 18.91 10.49 -1.71
C TRP A 478 17.92 11.20 -0.79
N ALA A 479 18.47 11.99 0.14
CA ALA A 479 17.70 12.85 1.03
C ALA A 479 17.73 14.31 0.56
N PHE A 480 16.56 14.93 0.50
CA PHE A 480 16.39 16.37 0.27
C PHE A 480 16.67 17.17 1.56
N SER A 481 17.86 17.01 2.15
CA SER A 481 18.26 17.61 3.42
C SER A 481 19.75 17.93 3.41
N PRO A 482 20.20 19.04 4.04
CA PRO A 482 19.44 19.98 4.88
C PRO A 482 18.89 21.22 4.15
N CYS A 483 17.87 21.85 4.73
CA CYS A 483 17.62 23.28 4.47
C CYS A 483 18.74 24.10 5.12
N VAL A 484 19.56 24.75 4.29
CA VAL A 484 20.59 25.71 4.72
C VAL A 484 20.07 27.15 4.56
N CYS A 485 18.76 27.30 4.61
CA CYS A 485 18.06 28.56 4.64
C CYS A 485 18.53 29.42 5.82
N VAL A 486 18.56 30.73 5.63
CA VAL A 486 18.79 31.72 6.70
C VAL A 486 17.52 32.57 6.81
N THR A 487 16.65 32.22 7.76
CA THR A 487 15.39 32.95 7.99
C THR A 487 15.67 34.40 8.37
N ARG A 488 15.05 35.36 7.68
CA ARG A 488 15.14 36.80 7.98
C ARG A 488 13.81 37.40 8.45
N ASP A 489 12.74 36.61 8.43
CA ASP A 489 11.38 37.00 8.84
C ASP A 489 10.61 35.77 9.31
N ASP A 490 10.33 35.68 10.61
CA ASP A 490 9.69 34.53 11.25
C ASP A 490 8.25 34.25 10.80
N ARG A 491 7.62 35.19 10.08
CA ARG A 491 6.32 34.95 9.44
C ARG A 491 6.41 33.92 8.31
N TRP A 492 7.61 33.59 7.84
CA TRP A 492 7.82 32.56 6.83
C TRP A 492 7.43 31.18 7.37
N GLY A 493 6.50 30.51 6.69
CA GLY A 493 5.96 29.22 7.13
C GLY A 493 6.99 28.09 7.27
N ARG A 494 8.20 28.28 6.72
CA ARG A 494 9.33 27.34 6.80
C ARG A 494 10.44 27.83 7.73
N ALA A 495 10.18 28.85 8.55
CA ALA A 495 11.16 29.40 9.48
C ALA A 495 11.76 28.32 10.40
N TYR A 496 10.97 27.29 10.77
CA TYR A 496 11.42 26.16 11.58
C TYR A 496 12.42 25.23 10.88
N GLU A 497 12.48 25.25 9.54
CA GLU A 497 13.45 24.48 8.74
C GLU A 497 14.82 25.19 8.66
N SER A 498 14.92 26.45 9.09
CA SER A 498 16.21 27.12 9.25
C SER A 498 16.84 26.80 10.59
N TYR A 499 18.16 26.59 10.63
CA TYR A 499 18.88 26.50 11.90
C TYR A 499 18.94 27.84 12.64
N SER A 500 18.97 28.97 11.93
CA SER A 500 19.10 30.29 12.56
C SER A 500 18.81 31.45 11.59
N GLU A 501 18.61 32.65 12.14
CA GLU A 501 18.74 33.89 11.39
C GLU A 501 20.19 34.35 11.18
N ASP A 502 21.15 33.76 11.91
CA ASP A 502 22.59 34.02 11.80
C ASP A 502 23.26 33.06 10.79
N PRO A 503 23.76 33.56 9.65
CA PRO A 503 24.47 32.74 8.66
C PRO A 503 25.67 31.97 9.21
N ALA A 504 26.36 32.51 10.23
CA ALA A 504 27.52 31.84 10.83
C ALA A 504 27.11 30.62 11.66
N LEU A 505 25.91 30.62 12.23
CA LEU A 505 25.37 29.46 12.93
C LEU A 505 24.88 28.41 11.94
N VAL A 506 24.19 28.81 10.86
CA VAL A 506 23.76 27.88 9.79
C VAL A 506 24.97 27.13 9.20
N GLN A 507 26.06 27.85 8.88
CA GLN A 507 27.30 27.23 8.40
C GLN A 507 27.90 26.23 9.40
N LYS A 508 27.80 26.47 10.70
CA LYS A 508 28.29 25.51 11.71
C LYS A 508 27.44 24.24 11.76
N MET A 509 26.14 24.33 11.47
CA MET A 509 25.20 23.21 11.60
C MET A 509 25.17 22.29 10.38
N GLU A 510 25.77 22.68 9.25
CA GLU A 510 25.76 21.91 7.99
C GLU A 510 26.49 20.56 8.07
N THR A 511 27.10 20.22 9.21
CA THR A 511 27.73 18.91 9.49
C THR A 511 26.77 17.72 9.35
N VAL A 512 25.45 17.95 9.36
CA VAL A 512 24.43 16.96 8.96
C VAL A 512 24.71 16.39 7.55
N ILE A 513 25.28 17.16 6.62
CA ILE A 513 25.70 16.69 5.29
C ILE A 513 26.73 15.57 5.42
N ASN A 514 27.73 15.73 6.29
CA ASN A 514 28.75 14.71 6.53
C ASN A 514 28.14 13.46 7.18
N GLY A 515 27.19 13.63 8.10
CA GLY A 515 26.43 12.54 8.71
C GLY A 515 25.64 11.74 7.67
N LEU A 516 24.89 12.44 6.81
CA LEU A 516 24.09 11.84 5.75
C LEU A 516 24.96 11.07 4.74
N GLN A 517 26.05 11.69 4.28
CA GLN A 517 26.94 11.11 3.27
C GLN A 517 28.02 10.17 3.85
N GLY A 518 27.97 9.89 5.15
CA GLY A 518 28.88 8.98 5.84
C GLY A 518 30.36 9.38 5.75
N ASP A 519 30.67 10.67 5.84
CA ASP A 519 32.02 11.23 5.65
C ASP A 519 32.58 10.94 4.24
N ASN A 520 31.75 11.18 3.21
CA ASN A 520 32.02 10.90 1.79
C ASN A 520 32.14 9.41 1.43
N HIS A 521 31.49 8.53 2.20
CA HIS A 521 31.38 7.10 1.92
C HIS A 521 29.97 6.73 1.48
N LEU A 522 29.53 7.29 0.34
CA LEU A 522 28.21 7.03 -0.26
C LEU A 522 28.03 5.58 -0.75
N ASP A 523 29.08 4.78 -0.79
CA ASP A 523 29.04 3.35 -1.09
C ASP A 523 28.49 2.50 0.07
N ARG A 524 28.38 3.08 1.28
CA ARG A 524 27.83 2.39 2.45
C ARG A 524 26.32 2.26 2.35
N ASN A 525 25.81 1.13 2.81
CA ASN A 525 24.37 0.89 2.94
C ASN A 525 23.69 1.70 4.06
N THR A 526 24.40 2.61 4.71
CA THR A 526 23.90 3.52 5.76
C THR A 526 24.12 4.99 5.42
N SER A 527 24.45 5.30 4.17
CA SER A 527 24.70 6.67 3.69
C SER A 527 23.76 7.02 2.55
N VAL A 528 23.32 8.27 2.53
CA VAL A 528 22.47 8.86 1.47
C VAL A 528 23.13 10.11 0.91
N LEU A 529 22.86 10.41 -0.35
CA LEU A 529 23.20 11.70 -0.94
C LEU A 529 22.45 12.81 -0.20
N ALA A 530 23.13 13.89 0.17
CA ALA A 530 22.51 15.06 0.80
C ALA A 530 22.14 16.12 -0.26
N THR A 531 21.32 17.09 0.14
CA THR A 531 20.88 18.22 -0.70
C THR A 531 20.91 19.52 0.08
N ALA A 532 21.86 20.40 -0.21
CA ALA A 532 21.81 21.77 0.29
C ALA A 532 20.69 22.54 -0.43
N LYS A 533 19.64 22.94 0.29
CA LYS A 533 18.46 23.62 -0.29
C LYS A 533 18.03 24.87 0.52
N HIS A 534 17.33 25.84 -0.06
CA HIS A 534 16.99 25.99 -1.49
C HIS A 534 17.82 27.12 -2.09
N PHE A 535 18.55 26.83 -3.17
CA PHE A 535 19.52 27.77 -3.74
C PHE A 535 18.82 28.88 -4.56
N LEU A 536 18.99 30.18 -4.27
CA LEU A 536 19.46 30.74 -3.00
C LEU A 536 18.50 31.83 -2.52
N GLY A 537 18.51 32.07 -1.21
CA GLY A 537 17.81 33.21 -0.60
C GLY A 537 16.36 32.93 -0.23
N ASP A 538 15.96 31.67 -0.12
CA ASP A 538 14.63 31.22 0.31
C ASP A 538 14.20 31.85 1.65
N GLY A 539 15.07 31.93 2.65
CA GLY A 539 14.75 32.56 3.95
C GLY A 539 14.68 34.09 3.96
N GLY A 540 14.98 34.76 2.84
CA GLY A 540 15.11 36.21 2.73
C GLY A 540 13.94 36.92 2.03
N THR A 541 12.85 36.21 1.74
CA THR A 541 11.73 36.73 0.95
C THR A 541 11.01 37.86 1.67
N LYS A 542 10.65 38.92 0.93
CA LYS A 542 9.92 40.07 1.50
C LYS A 542 8.43 39.74 1.68
N TYR A 543 7.90 40.05 2.86
CA TYR A 543 6.45 39.98 3.11
C TYR A 543 5.64 40.81 2.07
N GLY A 544 4.52 40.25 1.62
CA GLY A 544 3.66 40.77 0.56
C GLY A 544 4.09 40.37 -0.86
N THR A 545 5.17 39.60 -1.03
CA THR A 545 5.68 39.20 -2.36
C THR A 545 5.53 37.71 -2.67
N GLY A 546 4.98 36.91 -1.74
CA GLY A 546 4.80 35.47 -1.92
C GLY A 546 3.74 35.07 -2.96
N SER A 547 3.67 33.76 -3.24
CA SER A 547 2.73 33.18 -4.20
C SER A 547 1.45 32.64 -3.55
N SER A 548 0.38 32.49 -4.35
CA SER A 548 -0.77 31.59 -4.07
C SER A 548 -1.34 31.62 -2.65
N GLY A 549 -1.63 32.81 -2.11
CA GLY A 549 -2.26 32.95 -0.78
C GLY A 549 -1.28 32.90 0.40
N TYR A 550 0.02 32.69 0.16
CA TYR A 550 1.08 32.83 1.16
C TYR A 550 1.70 34.23 1.06
N PRO A 551 1.61 35.07 2.11
CA PRO A 551 2.13 36.43 2.04
C PRO A 551 3.65 36.53 1.86
N ILE A 552 4.42 35.47 2.09
CA ILE A 552 5.89 35.53 2.14
C ILE A 552 6.58 34.38 1.39
N ASP A 553 6.06 33.16 1.47
CA ASP A 553 6.68 31.98 0.86
C ASP A 553 6.72 32.07 -0.68
N GLN A 554 7.80 31.55 -1.27
CA GLN A 554 8.08 31.68 -2.71
C GLN A 554 8.09 33.14 -3.22
N GLY A 555 8.43 34.09 -2.35
CA GLY A 555 8.46 35.52 -2.66
C GLY A 555 9.76 36.02 -3.27
N ILE A 556 9.91 37.34 -3.28
CA ILE A 556 11.08 38.04 -3.83
C ILE A 556 12.09 38.30 -2.71
N THR A 557 13.30 37.77 -2.88
CA THR A 557 14.47 38.08 -2.03
C THR A 557 15.32 39.17 -2.67
N TYR A 558 15.61 40.23 -1.92
CA TYR A 558 16.43 41.35 -2.39
C TYR A 558 17.86 41.17 -1.88
N VAL A 559 18.78 40.86 -2.79
CA VAL A 559 20.21 40.70 -2.46
C VAL A 559 20.92 42.03 -2.73
N THR A 560 21.45 42.68 -1.69
CA THR A 560 22.34 43.83 -1.85
C THR A 560 23.77 43.35 -1.98
N ALA A 561 24.43 43.69 -3.09
CA ALA A 561 25.84 43.38 -3.37
C ALA A 561 26.80 44.18 -2.48
#